data_AF-A0A0F7M418-F1
#
_entry.id   AF-A0A0F7M418-F1
#
_cell.length_a   1.000
_cell.length_b   1.000
_cell.length_c   1.000
_cell.angle_alpha   90.00
_cell.angle_beta   90.00
_cell.angle_gamma   90.00
#
_symmetry.space_group_name_H-M   'P 1'
#
loop_
_entity.id
_entity.type
_entity.pdbx_description
1 polymer ?
#
loop_
_entity_poly.entity_id
_entity_poly.type
_entity_poly.pdbx_seq_one_letter_code
_entity_poly.pdbx_strand_id
1 'polypeptide(L)'
;MTTAAAFYDILRPKLQAFFDDQKEGLDIPPGVLYRLEGQMQLGVEMNLIDEVSLRKNLVEMAESVLGSEAAQCYRDDHRLILHLQMPAAPVHPSTGASKDSPATPHDD
;
A
#
# COMPACT_ATOMS: atom_id res chain seq x y z
N MET A 1 -18.03 -20.71 18.91
CA MET A 1 -18.47 -20.13 17.63
C MET A 1 -17.99 -18.69 17.60
N THR A 2 -17.03 -18.36 16.72
CA THR A 2 -16.62 -16.95 16.53
C THR A 2 -17.73 -16.26 15.75
N THR A 3 -18.30 -15.20 16.31
CA THR A 3 -19.30 -14.38 15.62
C THR A 3 -18.62 -13.44 14.64
N ALA A 4 -19.37 -12.92 13.65
CA ALA A 4 -18.90 -11.89 12.73
C ALA A 4 -18.25 -10.69 13.45
N ALA A 5 -18.90 -10.22 14.53
CA ALA A 5 -18.39 -9.12 15.35
C ALA A 5 -17.03 -9.46 16.01
N ALA A 6 -16.91 -10.64 16.61
CA ALA A 6 -15.66 -11.07 17.25
C ALA A 6 -14.52 -11.24 16.24
N PHE A 7 -14.82 -11.63 15.01
CA PHE A 7 -13.82 -11.69 13.94
C PHE A 7 -13.36 -10.28 13.53
N TYR A 8 -14.29 -9.33 13.42
CA TYR A 8 -13.98 -7.94 13.10
C TYR A 8 -13.12 -7.26 14.19
N ASP A 9 -13.42 -7.53 15.46
CA ASP A 9 -12.65 -7.04 16.61
C ASP A 9 -11.19 -7.54 16.61
N ILE A 10 -10.93 -8.69 16.00
CA ILE A 10 -9.57 -9.25 15.85
C ILE A 10 -8.89 -8.71 14.60
N LEU A 11 -9.60 -8.58 13.48
CA LEU A 11 -9.02 -8.18 12.19
C LEU A 11 -8.69 -6.68 12.17
N ARG A 12 -9.60 -5.84 12.64
CA ARG A 12 -9.50 -4.37 12.53
C ARG A 12 -8.22 -3.81 13.18
N PRO A 13 -7.82 -4.18 14.41
CA PRO A 13 -6.59 -3.65 15.00
C PRO A 13 -5.33 -4.02 14.22
N LYS A 14 -5.32 -5.19 13.58
CA LYS A 14 -4.17 -5.63 12.76
C LYS A 14 -4.09 -4.88 11.44
N LEU A 15 -5.24 -4.61 10.81
CA LEU A 15 -5.31 -3.75 9.63
C LEU A 15 -4.87 -2.32 9.97
N GLN A 16 -5.31 -1.79 11.11
CA GLN A 16 -4.89 -0.48 11.60
C GLN A 16 -3.37 -0.42 11.78
N ALA A 17 -2.79 -1.40 12.47
CA ALA A 17 -1.33 -1.50 12.65
C ALA A 17 -0.59 -1.55 11.30
N PHE A 18 -1.10 -2.30 10.32
CA PHE A 18 -0.52 -2.32 8.98
C PHE A 18 -0.50 -0.93 8.31
N PHE A 19 -1.58 -0.16 8.40
CA PHE A 19 -1.62 1.19 7.83
C PHE A 19 -0.74 2.18 8.62
N ASP A 20 -0.67 2.03 9.94
CA ASP A 20 0.19 2.86 10.80
C ASP A 20 1.67 2.60 10.50
N ASP A 21 2.07 1.33 10.37
CA ASP A 21 3.44 0.93 10.00
C ASP A 21 3.84 1.52 8.64
N GLN A 22 2.93 1.49 7.66
CA GLN A 22 3.16 2.12 6.35
C GLN A 22 3.34 3.63 6.44
N LYS A 23 2.52 4.31 7.26
CA LYS A 23 2.60 5.75 7.48
C LYS A 23 3.93 6.15 8.09
N GLU A 24 4.44 5.33 9.00
CA GLU A 24 5.75 5.51 9.63
C GLU A 24 6.91 5.13 8.69
N GLY A 25 6.62 4.57 7.52
CA GLY A 25 7.63 4.11 6.55
C GLY A 25 8.41 2.89 7.04
N LEU A 26 7.80 2.09 7.91
CA LEU A 26 8.40 0.87 8.44
C LEU A 26 8.41 -0.24 7.38
N ASP A 27 9.44 -1.07 7.42
CA ASP A 27 9.51 -2.27 6.60
C ASP A 27 8.51 -3.31 7.11
N ILE A 28 7.52 -3.65 6.27
CA ILE A 28 6.47 -4.61 6.62
C ILE A 28 6.87 -5.97 6.06
N PRO A 29 7.14 -6.98 6.91
CA PRO A 29 7.56 -8.28 6.43
C PRO A 29 6.50 -8.92 5.53
N PRO A 30 6.86 -9.54 4.40
CA PRO A 30 5.90 -10.20 3.50
C PRO A 30 5.02 -11.23 4.21
N GLY A 31 5.56 -11.91 5.23
CA GLY A 31 4.82 -12.89 6.01
C GLY A 31 3.67 -12.28 6.84
N VAL A 32 3.74 -10.99 7.21
CA VAL A 32 2.63 -10.28 7.87
C VAL A 32 1.53 -10.00 6.86
N LEU A 33 1.90 -9.48 5.69
CA LEU A 33 0.99 -9.18 4.59
C LEU A 33 0.16 -10.42 4.18
N TYR A 34 0.83 -11.53 3.85
CA TYR A 34 0.16 -12.77 3.46
C TYR A 34 -0.76 -13.34 4.54
N ARG A 35 -0.40 -13.18 5.82
CA ARG A 35 -1.27 -13.64 6.93
C ARG A 35 -2.52 -12.79 7.04
N LEU A 36 -2.43 -11.48 6.83
CA LEU A 36 -3.59 -10.59 6.87
C LEU A 36 -4.51 -10.82 5.68
N GLU A 37 -3.95 -10.94 4.48
CA GLU A 37 -4.69 -11.28 3.26
C GLU A 37 -5.40 -12.64 3.39
N GLY A 38 -4.70 -13.66 3.90
CA GLY A 38 -5.31 -14.96 4.18
C GLY A 38 -6.42 -14.90 5.24
N GLN A 39 -6.27 -14.07 6.27
CA GLN A 39 -7.33 -13.85 7.27
C GLN A 39 -8.54 -13.16 6.64
N MET A 40 -8.34 -12.12 5.83
CA MET A 40 -9.41 -11.44 5.11
C MET A 40 -10.18 -12.40 4.20
N GLN A 41 -9.46 -13.16 3.38
CA GLN A 41 -10.05 -14.14 2.47
C GLN A 41 -10.86 -15.20 3.22
N LEU A 42 -10.29 -15.77 4.29
CA LEU A 42 -10.99 -16.76 5.12
C LEU A 42 -12.24 -16.19 5.79
N GLY A 43 -12.17 -14.93 6.25
CA GLY A 43 -13.30 -14.24 6.87
C GLY A 43 -14.49 -14.09 5.91
N VAL A 44 -14.21 -13.81 4.64
CA VAL A 44 -15.21 -13.74 3.57
C VAL A 44 -15.74 -15.14 3.23
N GLU A 45 -14.87 -16.12 3.02
CA GLU A 45 -15.26 -17.50 2.68
C GLU A 45 -16.12 -18.16 3.76
N MET A 46 -15.86 -17.86 5.03
CA MET A 46 -16.64 -18.36 6.16
C MET A 46 -17.93 -17.54 6.44
N ASN A 47 -18.26 -16.56 5.60
CA ASN A 47 -19.37 -15.62 5.79
C ASN A 47 -19.34 -14.90 7.15
N LEU A 48 -18.13 -14.66 7.69
CA LEU A 48 -17.94 -13.89 8.93
C LEU A 48 -17.91 -12.39 8.66
N ILE A 49 -17.50 -11.98 7.46
CA ILE A 49 -17.48 -10.60 6.98
C ILE A 49 -17.97 -10.58 5.53
N ASP A 50 -18.74 -9.56 5.18
CA ASP A 50 -19.09 -9.25 3.79
C ASP A 50 -17.92 -8.57 3.06
N GLU A 51 -17.63 -9.04 1.85
CA GLU A 51 -16.52 -8.58 1.01
C GLU A 51 -16.65 -7.10 0.64
N VAL A 52 -17.86 -6.62 0.35
CA VAL A 52 -18.12 -5.22 -0.01
C VAL A 52 -17.81 -4.31 1.18
N SER A 53 -18.26 -4.71 2.37
CA SER A 53 -18.01 -4.01 3.62
C SER A 53 -16.52 -4.00 3.98
N LEU A 54 -15.82 -5.12 3.79
CA LEU A 54 -14.38 -5.20 4.00
C LEU A 54 -13.62 -4.24 3.10
N ARG A 55 -13.91 -4.24 1.79
CA ARG A 55 -13.30 -3.31 0.83
C ARG A 55 -13.54 -1.85 1.20
N LYS A 56 -14.78 -1.51 1.56
CA LYS A 56 -15.12 -0.14 1.98
C LYS A 56 -14.26 0.29 3.18
N ASN A 57 -14.08 -0.61 4.16
CA ASN A 57 -13.24 -0.32 5.32
C ASN A 57 -11.75 -0.19 4.97
N LEU A 58 -11.23 -0.99 4.03
CA LEU A 58 -9.85 -0.83 3.55
C LEU A 58 -9.63 0.55 2.90
N VAL A 59 -10.57 0.99 2.06
CA VAL A 59 -10.54 2.32 1.44
C VAL A 59 -10.59 3.41 2.51
N GLU A 60 -11.51 3.32 3.47
CA GLU A 60 -11.64 4.30 4.56
C GLU A 60 -10.39 4.36 5.44
N MET A 61 -9.80 3.22 5.79
CA MET A 61 -8.55 3.17 6.57
C MET A 61 -7.38 3.75 5.78
N ALA A 62 -7.19 3.35 4.52
CA ALA A 62 -6.15 3.91 3.65
C ALA A 62 -6.30 5.43 3.49
N GLU A 63 -7.52 5.92 3.26
CA GLU A 63 -7.80 7.35 3.12
C GLU A 63 -7.51 8.13 4.40
N SER A 64 -7.87 7.58 5.56
CA SER A 64 -7.68 8.23 6.85
C SER A 64 -6.22 8.26 7.32
N VAL A 65 -5.44 7.21 6.99
CA VAL A 65 -4.08 7.04 7.52
C VAL A 65 -3.02 7.50 6.52
N LEU A 66 -3.15 7.11 5.25
CA LEU A 66 -2.16 7.32 4.18
C LEU A 66 -2.57 8.41 3.17
N GLY A 67 -3.86 8.78 3.13
CA GLY A 67 -4.39 9.80 2.25
C GLY A 67 -5.04 9.26 0.98
N SER A 68 -5.62 10.16 0.18
CA SER A 68 -6.50 9.82 -0.94
C SER A 68 -5.79 9.10 -2.09
N GLU A 69 -4.49 9.34 -2.31
CA GLU A 69 -3.71 8.67 -3.35
C GLU A 69 -3.55 7.17 -3.05
N ALA A 70 -3.15 6.83 -1.82
CA ALA A 70 -3.06 5.44 -1.37
C ALA A 70 -4.44 4.76 -1.37
N ALA A 71 -5.50 5.48 -0.99
CA ALA A 71 -6.86 4.96 -1.03
C ALA A 71 -7.34 4.63 -2.45
N GLN A 72 -6.82 5.33 -3.47
CA GLN A 72 -7.21 5.10 -4.86
C GLN A 72 -6.80 3.69 -5.32
N CYS A 73 -5.64 3.18 -4.88
CA CYS A 73 -5.22 1.81 -5.17
C CYS A 73 -6.28 0.78 -4.74
N TYR A 74 -6.90 0.98 -3.58
CA TYR A 74 -7.95 0.10 -3.05
C TYR A 74 -9.32 0.31 -3.72
N ARG A 75 -9.56 1.46 -4.37
CA ARG A 75 -10.78 1.68 -5.16
C ARG A 75 -10.68 1.02 -6.53
N ASP A 76 -9.48 1.04 -7.11
CA ASP A 76 -9.21 0.52 -8.45
C ASP A 76 -8.96 -1.00 -8.45
N ASP A 77 -8.39 -1.54 -7.38
CA ASP A 77 -8.15 -2.98 -7.24
C ASP A 77 -9.31 -3.67 -6.50
N HIS A 78 -10.00 -4.56 -7.20
CA HIS A 78 -11.11 -5.32 -6.64
C HIS A 78 -10.66 -6.54 -5.82
N ARG A 79 -9.37 -6.88 -5.85
CA ARG A 79 -8.81 -8.01 -5.10
C ARG A 79 -8.70 -7.65 -3.62
N LEU A 80 -8.87 -8.64 -2.74
CA LEU A 80 -8.65 -8.49 -1.29
C LEU A 80 -7.16 -8.58 -0.94
N ILE A 81 -6.37 -7.66 -1.48
CA ILE A 81 -4.92 -7.58 -1.24
C ILE A 81 -4.56 -6.30 -0.51
N LEU A 82 -3.41 -6.31 0.17
CA LEU A 82 -2.85 -5.15 0.82
C LEU A 82 -1.76 -4.53 -0.06
N HIS A 83 -1.88 -3.23 -0.32
CA HIS A 83 -0.91 -2.49 -1.13
C HIS A 83 0.15 -1.86 -0.22
N LEU A 84 1.40 -2.20 -0.47
CA LEU A 84 2.56 -1.53 0.12
C LEU A 84 2.85 -0.23 -0.65
N GLN A 85 2.86 0.88 0.06
CA GLN A 85 3.32 2.15 -0.45
C GLN A 85 4.85 2.16 -0.43
N MET A 86 5.47 2.14 -1.61
CA MET A 86 6.89 2.45 -1.72
C MET A 86 7.02 3.95 -1.95
N PRO A 87 7.69 4.72 -1.06
CA PRO A 87 8.03 6.10 -1.38
C PRO A 87 8.83 6.10 -2.68
N ALA A 88 8.45 6.97 -3.62
CA ALA A 88 9.17 7.14 -4.87
C ALA A 88 10.64 7.37 -4.54
N ALA A 89 11.51 6.52 -5.10
CA ALA A 89 12.95 6.68 -4.91
C ALA A 89 13.33 8.11 -5.32
N PRO A 90 14.14 8.83 -4.52
CA PRO A 90 14.59 10.16 -4.90
C PRO A 90 15.34 10.04 -6.22
N VAL A 91 14.71 10.52 -7.29
CA VAL A 91 15.33 10.59 -8.60
C VAL A 91 16.43 11.63 -8.47
N HIS A 92 17.69 11.22 -8.37
CA HIS A 92 18.79 12.16 -8.51
C HIS A 92 18.64 12.81 -9.90
N PRO A 93 18.43 14.15 -10.01
CA PRO A 93 18.54 14.77 -11.30
C PRO A 93 19.97 14.58 -11.77
N SER A 94 20.17 13.84 -12.85
CA SER A 94 21.45 13.76 -13.56
C SER A 94 21.84 15.18 -13.97
N THR A 95 22.55 15.88 -13.10
CA THR A 95 23.19 17.15 -13.39
C THR A 95 24.46 16.84 -14.19
N GLY A 96 24.24 16.38 -15.43
CA GLY A 96 25.26 16.30 -16.47
C GLY A 96 25.15 17.53 -17.36
N ALA A 97 25.47 18.70 -16.81
CA ALA A 97 25.74 19.89 -17.60
C ALA A 97 27.03 19.68 -18.40
N SER A 98 26.95 18.99 -19.53
CA SER A 98 28.02 19.05 -20.55
C SER A 98 27.78 20.30 -21.38
N LYS A 99 28.41 21.40 -20.95
CA LYS A 99 28.54 22.63 -21.72
C LYS A 99 29.15 22.31 -23.08
N ASP A 100 28.52 22.87 -24.12
CA ASP A 100 29.12 23.14 -25.42
C ASP A 100 30.58 23.60 -25.27
N SER A 101 31.50 22.86 -25.89
CA SER A 101 32.82 23.38 -26.27
C SER A 101 32.85 23.45 -27.80
N PRO A 102 32.98 24.64 -28.41
CA PRO A 102 33.13 24.76 -29.85
C PRO A 102 34.54 24.28 -30.23
N ALA A 103 34.61 23.21 -31.02
CA ALA A 103 35.84 22.74 -31.62
C ALA A 103 36.36 23.80 -32.60
N THR A 104 37.55 24.32 -32.33
CA THR A 104 38.31 25.21 -33.21
C THR A 104 38.85 24.39 -34.40
N PRO A 105 38.79 24.88 -35.65
CA PRO A 105 39.41 24.19 -36.78
C PRO A 105 40.92 24.42 -36.75
N HIS A 106 41.70 23.36 -36.91
CA HIS A 106 43.13 23.45 -37.21
C HIS A 106 43.29 23.12 -38.69
N ASP A 107 43.67 24.14 -39.47
CA ASP A 107 44.22 24.01 -40.83
C ASP A 107 45.61 23.35 -40.76
N ASP A 108 45.86 22.41 -41.67
CA ASP A 108 47.14 22.13 -42.32
C ASP A 108 46.88 21.52 -43.72
#